data_AF-A0A535MDC5-F1
#
_entry.id   AF-A0A535MDC5-F1
#
_cell.length_a   1.000
_cell.length_b   1.000
_cell.length_c   1.000
_cell.angle_alpha   90.00
_cell.angle_beta   90.00
_cell.angle_gamma   90.00
#
_symmetry.space_group_name_H-M   'P 1'
#
loop_
_entity.id
_entity.type
_entity.pdbx_description
1 polymer ?
#
loop_
_entity_poly.entity_id
_entity_poly.type
_entity_poly.pdbx_seq_one_letter_code
_entity_poly.pdbx_strand_id
1 'polypeptide(L)' 'MITVLARKDGAALVIRDQALGIFTGKGFTPVDFKPELAMKLAARLSYTPVVPPLRMDEPELTQFLAAG' A
#
# COMPACT_ATOMS: atom_id res chain seq x y z
N MET A 1 9.76 3.06 7.82
CA MET A 1 8.40 3.58 8.03
C MET A 1 7.60 3.46 6.72
N ILE A 2 6.43 2.82 6.74
CA ILE A 2 5.57 2.63 5.56
C ILE A 2 4.28 3.44 5.74
N THR A 3 3.82 4.09 4.67
CA THR A 3 2.53 4.78 4.63
C THR A 3 1.59 4.05 3.69
N VAL A 4 0.49 3.51 4.20
CA VAL A 4 -0.52 2.79 3.43
C VAL A 4 -1.51 3.78 2.82
N LEU A 5 -1.65 3.74 1.50
CA LEU A 5 -2.56 4.58 0.73
C LEU A 5 -3.87 3.88 0.39
N ALA A 6 -3.81 2.59 0.12
CA ALA A 6 -4.97 1.79 -0.26
C ALA A 6 -4.70 0.30 0.02
N ARG A 7 -5.75 -0.51 0.20
CA ARG A 7 -5.65 -1.96 0.45
C ARG A 7 -6.58 -2.78 -0.44
N LYS A 8 -6.21 -4.03 -0.69
CA LYS A 8 -7.00 -5.03 -1.41
C LYS A 8 -6.52 -6.42 -1.01
N ASP A 9 -7.38 -7.24 -0.43
CA ASP A 9 -7.22 -8.68 -0.12
C ASP A 9 -5.76 -9.18 -0.13
N GLY A 10 -5.06 -9.02 1.00
CA GLY A 10 -3.68 -9.47 1.16
C GLY A 10 -2.60 -8.59 0.51
N ALA A 11 -2.97 -7.43 -0.03
CA ALA A 11 -2.07 -6.43 -0.62
C ALA A 11 -2.44 -4.99 -0.22
N ALA A 12 -1.43 -4.11 -0.22
CA ALA A 12 -1.55 -2.68 0.03
C ALA A 12 -0.70 -1.88 -0.95
N LEU A 13 -1.22 -0.73 -1.38
CA LEU A 13 -0.43 0.30 -2.03
C LEU A 13 0.21 1.18 -0.95
N VAL A 14 1.52 1.38 -1.02
CA VAL A 14 2.29 2.03 0.04
C VAL A 14 3.32 3.04 -0.47
N ILE A 15 3.73 3.96 0.40
CA ILE A 15 4.92 4.82 0.27
C ILE A 15 5.93 4.42 1.36
N ARG A 16 7.17 4.10 0.99
CA ARG A 16 8.30 3.83 1.88
C ARG A 16 9.45 4.78 1.54
N ASP A 17 9.88 5.63 2.47
CA ASP A 17 11.00 6.58 2.29
C ASP A 17 11.05 7.23 0.89
N GLN A 18 9.91 7.85 0.50
CA GLN A 18 9.68 8.53 -0.79
C GLN A 18 9.57 7.63 -2.04
N ALA A 19 9.76 6.32 -1.92
CA ALA A 19 9.50 5.35 -2.98
C ALA A 19 8.09 4.75 -2.86
N LEU A 20 7.38 4.61 -3.98
CA LEU A 20 6.10 3.93 -4.05
C LEU A 20 6.28 2.43 -4.26
N GLY A 21 5.34 1.63 -3.77
CA GLY A 21 5.31 0.20 -4.04
C GLY A 21 4.01 -0.46 -3.67
N ILE A 22 3.90 -1.73 -4.05
CA ILE A 22 2.84 -2.64 -3.62
C ILE A 22 3.45 -3.56 -2.58
N PHE A 23 2.87 -3.55 -1.39
CA PHE A 23 3.19 -4.50 -0.34
C PHE A 23 2.17 -5.63 -0.35
N THR A 24 2.62 -6.85 -0.13
CA THR A 24 1.77 -8.04 0.02
C THR A 24 2.22 -8.81 1.25
N GLY A 25 1.38 -9.72 1.75
CA GLY A 25 1.82 -10.65 2.80
C GLY A 25 3.04 -11.51 2.42
N LYS A 26 3.44 -11.53 1.14
CA LYS A 26 4.60 -12.27 0.61
C LYS A 26 5.84 -11.39 0.38
N GLY A 27 5.75 -10.08 0.64
CA GLY A 27 6.83 -9.13 0.47
C GLY A 27 6.45 -7.87 -0.31
N PHE A 28 7.45 -7.08 -0.68
CA PHE A 28 7.30 -5.75 -1.27
C PHE A 28 7.79 -5.72 -2.72
N THR A 29 7.02 -5.07 -3.59
CA THR A 29 7.41 -4.79 -4.98
C THR A 29 7.40 -3.27 -5.20
N PRO A 30 8.57 -2.63 -5.43
CA PRO A 30 8.61 -1.21 -5.75
C PRO A 30 7.93 -0.95 -7.09
N VAL A 31 7.27 0.19 -7.21
CA VAL A 31 6.66 0.63 -8.46
C VAL A 31 7.16 2.03 -8.80
N ASP A 32 7.63 2.20 -10.03
CA ASP A 32 8.23 3.45 -10.48
C ASP A 32 7.17 4.38 -11.10
N PHE A 33 6.26 4.87 -10.26
CA PHE A 33 5.19 5.77 -10.66
C PHE A 33 5.21 7.05 -9.82
N LYS A 34 4.62 8.14 -10.33
CA LYS A 34 4.30 9.31 -9.49
C LYS A 34 3.16 8.96 -8.52
N PRO A 35 3.07 9.60 -7.33
CA PRO A 35 1.99 9.36 -6.35
C PRO A 35 0.58 9.39 -6.95
N GLU A 36 0.32 10.34 -7.85
CA GLU A 36 -0.94 10.49 -8.55
C GLU A 36 -1.29 9.29 -9.46
N LEU A 37 -0.27 8.72 -10.13
CA LEU A 37 -0.41 7.51 -10.94
C LEU A 37 -0.65 6.28 -10.08
N ALA A 38 0.00 6.19 -8.92
CA ALA A 38 -0.24 5.12 -7.97
C ALA A 38 -1.69 5.15 -7.44
N MET A 39 -2.25 6.33 -7.17
CA MET A 39 -3.67 6.46 -6.79
C MET A 39 -4.62 6.07 -7.93
N LYS A 40 -4.31 6.44 -9.19
CA LYS A 40 -5.06 5.98 -10.37
C LYS A 40 -4.98 4.46 -10.54
N LEU A 41 -3.81 3.87 -10.29
CA LEU A 41 -3.61 2.43 -10.33
C LEU A 41 -4.42 1.74 -9.23
N ALA A 42 -4.41 2.27 -7.99
CA ALA A 42 -5.25 1.77 -6.90
C ALA A 42 -6.73 1.76 -7.30
N ALA A 43 -7.24 2.86 -7.85
CA ALA A 43 -8.62 2.93 -8.34
C ALA A 43 -8.90 1.91 -9.46
N ARG A 44 -8.00 1.80 -10.44
CA ARG A 44 -8.15 0.86 -11.57
C ARG A 44 -8.08 -0.60 -11.13
N LEU A 45 -7.29 -0.91 -10.11
CA LEU A 45 -7.15 -2.25 -9.54
C LEU A 45 -8.17 -2.54 -8.43
N SER A 46 -9.12 -1.62 -8.18
CA SER A 46 -10.15 -1.76 -7.14
C SER A 46 -9.57 -1.92 -5.74
N TYR A 47 -8.46 -1.24 -5.44
CA TYR A 47 -8.00 -1.09 -4.07
C TYR A 47 -8.93 -0.12 -3.34
N THR A 48 -9.25 -0.46 -2.10
CA THR A 48 -10.00 0.40 -1.18
C THR A 48 -9.04 1.45 -0.61
N PRO A 49 -9.26 2.76 -0.85
CA PRO A 49 -8.40 3.81 -0.32
C PRO A 49 -8.47 3.84 1.20
N VAL A 50 -7.33 4.11 1.84
CA VAL A 50 -7.20 4.27 3.28
C VAL A 50 -7.11 5.77 3.58
N VAL A 51 -8.15 6.33 4.18
CA VAL A 51 -8.27 7.77 4.47
C VAL A 51 -8.61 7.96 5.95
N PRO A 52 -7.75 8.64 6.75
CA PRO A 52 -6.43 9.16 6.37
C PRO A 52 -5.41 8.04 6.10
N PRO A 53 -4.33 8.30 5.33
CA PRO A 53 -3.26 7.32 5.13
C PRO A 53 -2.71 6.82 6.47
N LEU A 54 -2.54 5.51 6.61
CA LEU A 54 -2.05 4.91 7.85
C LEU A 54 -0.55 4.75 7.79
N ARG A 55 0.14 5.19 8.84
CA ARG A 55 1.59 5.02 8.98
C ARG A 55 1.86 3.86 9.93
N MET A 56 2.64 2.90 9.47
CA MET A 56 2.95 1.69 10.22
C MET A 56 4.25 1.07 9.74
N ASP A 57 4.80 0.17 10.54
CA ASP A 57 5.95 -0.65 10.17
C ASP A 57 5.53 -1.91 9.41
N GLU A 58 6.51 -2.58 8.81
CA GLU A 58 6.30 -3.76 7.97
C GLU A 58 5.55 -4.93 8.67
N PRO A 59 5.84 -5.25 9.95
CA PRO A 59 5.10 -6.29 10.67
C PRO A 59 3.64 -5.91 10.91
N GLU A 60 3.39 -4.64 11.25
CA GLU A 60 2.05 -4.10 11.46
C GLU A 60 1.23 -4.12 10.16
N LEU A 61 1.88 -3.80 9.03
CA LEU A 61 1.28 -3.89 7.71
C LEU A 61 0.88 -5.32 7.35
N THR A 62 1.72 -6.29 7.68
CA THR A 62 1.40 -7.71 7.44
C THR A 62 0.18 -8.14 8.25
N GLN A 63 0.07 -7.71 9.51
CA GLN A 63 -1.11 -7.97 10.34
C GLN A 63 -2.37 -7.25 9.82
N PHE A 64 -2.21 -6.00 9.39
CA PHE A 64 -3.28 -5.19 8.79
C PHE A 64 -3.87 -5.85 7.54
N LEU A 65 -3.04 -6.52 6.74
CA LEU A 65 -3.47 -7.26 5.55
C LEU A 65 -4.10 -8.62 5.86
N ALA A 66 -3.77 -9.22 7.01
CA ALA A 66 -4.37 -10.49 7.45
C ALA A 66 -5.74 -10.32 8.13
N ALA A 67 -6.01 -9.13 8.68
CA ALA A 67 -7.26 -8.80 9.37
C ALA A 67 -8.37 -8.32 8.41
N GLY A 68 -8.16 -8.41 7.10
CA GLY A 68 -8.95 -7.73 6.09
C GLY A 68 -9.45 -8.64 4.99
#